data_AF-A0A0B6ZCE3-F1
#
_entry.id   AF-A0A0B6ZCE3-F1
#
_cell.length_a   1.000
_cell.length_b   1.000
_cell.length_c   1.000
_cell.angle_alpha   90.00
_cell.angle_beta   90.00
_cell.angle_gamma   90.00
#
_symmetry.space_group_name_H-M   'P 1'
#
loop_
_entity.id
_entity.type
_entity.pdbx_description
1 polymer ?
#
loop_
_entity_poly.entity_id
_entity_poly.type
_entity_poly.pdbx_seq_one_letter_code
_entity_poly.pdbx_strand_id
1 'polypeptide(L)'
;NYELVKDCFKKFYGVLLRLMIDHKANKDCPTLKQRRPTLLRALFTVGLLCKHFDFDSPEMGETKVCVRETVFDVLSYFVGHEDEEVQLKALTAIGFFACRHYNFMLGPTLKELYTRLLTEDSASVKLRCQVLRNL
;
A
#
# COMPACT_ATOMS: atom_id res chain seq x y z
N ASN A 1 -22.35 3.51 -8.20
CA ASN A 1 -21.87 4.89 -8.42
C ASN A 1 -20.35 4.88 -8.44
N TYR A 2 -19.75 4.54 -9.60
CA TYR A 2 -18.30 4.36 -9.74
C TYR A 2 -17.51 5.69 -9.69
N GLU A 3 -18.12 6.81 -10.08
CA GLU A 3 -17.50 8.14 -10.02
C GLU A 3 -17.11 8.52 -8.58
N LEU A 4 -18.01 8.32 -7.61
CA LEU A 4 -17.69 8.59 -6.20
C LEU A 4 -16.52 7.73 -5.69
N VAL A 5 -16.43 6.48 -6.14
CA VAL A 5 -15.33 5.58 -5.76
C VAL A 5 -14.02 6.06 -6.37
N LYS A 6 -14.01 6.47 -7.64
CA LYS A 6 -12.83 7.05 -8.31
C LYS A 6 -12.36 8.31 -7.61
N ASP A 7 -13.25 9.23 -7.28
CA ASP A 7 -12.89 10.48 -6.61
C ASP A 7 -12.35 10.24 -5.19
N CYS A 8 -12.97 9.30 -4.47
CA CYS A 8 -12.48 8.85 -3.17
C CYS A 8 -11.06 8.26 -3.30
N PHE A 9 -10.85 7.34 -4.25
CA PHE A 9 -9.55 6.74 -4.52
C PHE A 9 -8.50 7.80 -4.86
N LYS A 10 -8.77 8.70 -5.82
CA LYS A 10 -7.86 9.78 -6.22
C LYS A 10 -7.46 10.65 -5.03
N LYS A 11 -8.40 10.97 -4.13
CA LYS A 11 -8.12 11.76 -2.93
C LYS A 11 -7.17 11.05 -1.97
N PHE A 12 -7.44 9.79 -1.61
CA PHE A 12 -6.59 9.05 -0.68
C PHE A 12 -5.24 8.68 -1.30
N TYR A 13 -5.24 8.23 -2.55
CA TYR A 13 -4.02 7.87 -3.26
C TYR A 13 -3.13 9.08 -3.54
N GLY A 14 -3.72 10.23 -3.90
CA GLY A 14 -2.97 11.48 -4.05
C GLY A 14 -2.30 11.94 -2.75
N VAL A 15 -2.96 11.72 -1.60
CA VAL A 15 -2.36 11.96 -0.28
C VAL A 15 -1.20 11.00 -0.02
N LEU A 16 -1.35 9.70 -0.31
CA LEU A 16 -0.25 8.73 -0.16
C LEU A 16 0.96 9.10 -1.02
N LEU A 17 0.72 9.42 -2.29
CA LEU A 17 1.79 9.76 -3.22
C LEU A 17 2.55 11.02 -2.77
N ARG A 18 1.82 12.06 -2.32
CA ARG A 18 2.45 13.26 -1.76
C ARG A 18 3.29 12.93 -0.54
N LEU A 19 2.75 12.17 0.41
CA LEU A 19 3.48 11.79 1.64
C LEU A 19 4.72 10.94 1.34
N MET A 20 4.65 10.06 0.34
CA MET A 20 5.79 9.29 -0.14
C MET A 20 6.87 10.20 -0.74
N ILE A 21 6.50 11.17 -1.58
CA ILE A 21 7.44 12.13 -2.17
C ILE A 21 8.10 12.97 -1.08
N ASP A 22 7.31 13.50 -0.15
CA ASP A 22 7.78 14.32 0.96
C ASP A 22 8.75 13.50 1.85
N HIS A 23 8.43 12.24 2.15
CA HIS A 23 9.29 11.33 2.91
C HIS A 23 10.59 10.96 2.17
N LYS A 24 10.55 10.78 0.85
CA LYS A 24 11.75 10.58 0.03
C LYS A 24 12.66 11.81 0.04
N ALA A 25 12.08 13.01 0.06
CA ALA A 25 12.85 14.26 0.09
C ALA A 25 13.45 14.56 1.46
N ASN A 26 12.69 14.33 2.54
CA ASN A 26 13.16 14.54 3.91
C ASN A 26 12.41 13.62 4.91
N LYS A 27 13.07 12.54 5.33
CA LYS A 27 12.52 11.55 6.27
C LYS A 27 12.15 12.15 7.63
N ASP A 28 12.92 13.14 8.10
CA ASP A 28 12.74 13.74 9.42
C ASP A 28 11.82 14.97 9.44
N CYS A 29 11.07 15.21 8.35
CA CYS A 29 10.16 16.34 8.26
C CYS A 29 9.10 16.30 9.39
N PRO A 30 9.00 17.33 10.26
CA PRO A 30 8.01 17.38 11.34
C PRO A 30 6.57 17.22 10.85
N THR A 31 6.28 17.71 9.64
CA THR A 31 4.98 17.59 9.00
C THR A 31 4.60 16.13 8.74
N LEU A 32 5.55 15.25 8.42
CA LEU A 32 5.27 13.82 8.23
C LEU A 32 4.87 13.15 9.54
N LYS A 33 5.56 13.49 10.63
CA LYS A 33 5.24 13.01 11.99
C LYS A 33 3.82 13.43 12.40
N GLN A 34 3.44 14.69 12.12
CA GLN A 34 2.07 15.18 12.38
C GLN A 34 1.01 14.52 11.47
N ARG A 35 1.36 14.23 10.21
CA ARG A 35 0.44 13.62 9.24
C ARG A 35 0.36 12.10 9.32
N ARG A 36 1.05 11.47 10.27
CA ARG A 36 1.04 10.02 10.50
C ARG A 36 -0.37 9.40 10.56
N PRO A 37 -1.37 9.94 11.30
CA PRO A 37 -2.73 9.37 11.28
C PRO A 37 -3.39 9.42 9.89
N THR A 38 -3.03 10.43 9.09
CA THR A 38 -3.51 10.56 7.71
C THR A 38 -2.87 9.53 6.79
N LEU A 39 -1.56 9.28 6.95
CA LEU A 39 -0.85 8.22 6.24
C LEU A 39 -1.47 6.84 6.50
N LEU A 40 -1.62 6.48 7.77
CA LEU A 40 -2.16 5.18 8.17
C LEU A 40 -3.58 4.96 7.63
N ARG A 41 -4.43 5.99 7.69
CA ARG A 41 -5.77 5.96 7.13
C ARG A 41 -5.74 5.78 5.61
N ALA A 42 -4.89 6.54 4.92
CA ALA A 42 -4.81 6.47 3.47
C ALA A 42 -4.29 5.11 2.98
N LEU A 43 -3.28 4.51 3.65
CA LEU A 43 -2.80 3.16 3.35
C LEU A 43 -3.92 2.14 3.44
N PHE A 44 -4.65 2.15 4.56
CA PHE A 44 -5.75 1.22 4.79
C PHE A 44 -6.87 1.40 3.75
N THR A 45 -7.30 2.64 3.51
CA THR A 45 -8.40 2.93 2.59
C THR A 45 -8.03 2.54 1.15
N VAL A 46 -6.83 2.88 0.67
CA VAL A 46 -6.41 2.55 -0.70
C VAL A 46 -6.32 1.03 -0.88
N GLY A 47 -5.70 0.31 0.05
CA GLY A 47 -5.65 -1.16 -0.01
C GLY A 47 -7.04 -1.79 -0.05
N LEU A 48 -7.96 -1.32 0.80
CA LEU A 48 -9.33 -1.81 0.86
C LEU A 48 -10.12 -1.49 -0.42
N LEU A 49 -9.93 -0.30 -1.00
CA LEU A 49 -10.54 0.04 -2.28
C LEU A 49 -10.04 -0.89 -3.39
N CYS A 50 -8.73 -1.15 -3.49
CA CYS A 50 -8.18 -2.07 -4.49
C CYS A 50 -8.64 -3.53 -4.31
N LYS A 51 -9.00 -3.95 -3.10
CA LYS A 51 -9.63 -5.27 -2.86
C LYS A 51 -10.98 -5.39 -3.56
N HIS A 52 -11.78 -4.32 -3.50
CA HIS A 52 -13.18 -4.34 -3.95
C HIS A 52 -13.36 -3.83 -5.38
N PHE A 53 -12.42 -3.02 -5.88
CA PHE A 53 -12.54 -2.33 -7.15
C PHE A 53 -11.29 -2.54 -8.00
N ASP A 54 -11.51 -2.84 -9.28
CA ASP A 54 -10.44 -2.86 -10.28
C ASP A 54 -10.38 -1.50 -10.99
N PHE A 55 -9.42 -0.67 -10.60
CA PHE A 55 -9.24 0.68 -11.14
C PHE A 55 -8.67 0.72 -12.55
N ASP A 56 -8.21 -0.41 -13.08
CA ASP A 56 -7.76 -0.56 -14.46
C ASP A 56 -8.86 -1.12 -15.37
N SER A 57 -10.05 -1.41 -14.82
CA SER A 57 -11.18 -1.94 -15.60
C SER A 57 -11.85 -0.88 -16.48
N PRO A 58 -12.45 -1.24 -17.62
CA PRO A 58 -13.15 -0.30 -18.50
C PRO A 58 -14.28 0.47 -17.80
N GLU A 59 -14.92 -0.12 -16.80
CA GLU A 59 -15.99 0.49 -15.98
C GLU A 59 -15.49 1.70 -15.17
N MET A 60 -14.19 1.73 -14.87
CA MET A 60 -13.53 2.84 -14.19
C MET A 60 -13.07 3.95 -15.13
N GLY A 61 -13.23 3.76 -16.45
CA GLY A 61 -12.78 4.67 -17.49
C GLY A 61 -11.33 4.43 -17.91
N GLU A 62 -10.92 5.07 -18.99
CA GLU A 62 -9.57 4.93 -19.51
C GLU A 62 -8.54 5.64 -18.62
N THR A 63 -7.47 4.92 -18.29
CA THR A 63 -6.29 5.46 -17.63
C THR A 63 -5.08 5.29 -18.56
N LYS A 64 -4.22 6.31 -18.62
CA LYS A 64 -2.96 6.23 -19.38
C LYS A 64 -1.89 5.40 -18.67
N VAL A 65 -2.11 5.10 -17.39
CA VAL A 65 -1.14 4.46 -16.50
C VAL A 65 -1.80 3.28 -15.80
N CYS A 66 -1.06 2.18 -15.66
CA CYS A 66 -1.49 0.99 -14.91
C CYS A 66 -1.62 1.34 -13.42
N VAL A 67 -2.84 1.57 -12.94
CA VAL A 67 -3.12 2.06 -11.58
C VAL A 67 -2.64 1.04 -10.56
N ARG A 68 -2.93 -0.25 -10.77
CA ARG A 68 -2.52 -1.33 -9.85
C ARG A 68 -1.00 -1.40 -9.64
N GLU A 69 -0.20 -1.17 -10.68
CA GLU A 69 1.26 -1.16 -10.57
C GLU A 69 1.74 0.02 -9.72
N THR A 70 1.23 1.22 -10.01
CA THR A 70 1.61 2.40 -9.22
C THR A 70 1.21 2.28 -7.76
N VAL A 71 0.02 1.72 -7.48
CA VAL A 71 -0.42 1.46 -6.10
C VAL A 71 0.50 0.46 -5.43
N PHE A 72 0.84 -0.63 -6.11
CA PHE A 72 1.73 -1.65 -5.56
C PHE A 72 3.11 -1.07 -5.21
N ASP A 73 3.67 -0.20 -6.05
CA ASP A 73 4.96 0.47 -5.80
C ASP A 73 4.90 1.38 -4.57
N VAL A 74 3.83 2.19 -4.45
CA VAL A 74 3.64 3.08 -3.30
C VAL A 74 3.45 2.27 -2.01
N LEU A 75 2.65 1.21 -2.03
CA LEU A 75 2.46 0.35 -0.86
C LEU A 75 3.76 -0.35 -0.46
N SER A 76 4.48 -0.90 -1.44
CA SER A 76 5.77 -1.58 -1.23
C SER A 76 6.81 -0.64 -0.62
N TYR A 77 6.84 0.62 -1.06
CA TYR A 77 7.68 1.65 -0.46
C TYR A 77 7.42 1.81 1.05
N PHE A 78 6.15 1.89 1.46
CA PHE A 78 5.79 2.08 2.87
C PHE A 78 6.02 0.84 3.75
N VAL A 79 6.18 -0.35 3.18
CA VAL A 79 6.65 -1.53 3.95
C VAL A 79 8.10 -1.36 4.41
N GLY A 80 8.90 -0.54 3.72
CA GLY A 80 10.27 -0.19 4.12
C GLY A 80 10.38 1.03 5.03
N HIS A 81 9.28 1.59 5.53
CA HIS A 81 9.28 2.76 6.41
C HIS A 81 9.90 2.43 7.78
N GLU A 82 10.51 3.40 8.46
CA GLU A 82 11.08 3.23 9.80
C GLU A 82 10.05 3.07 10.94
N ASP A 83 8.76 3.28 10.67
CA ASP A 83 7.69 3.23 11.67
C ASP A 83 6.93 1.91 11.53
N GLU A 84 7.01 1.05 12.55
CA GLU A 84 6.42 -0.29 12.52
C GLU A 84 4.90 -0.29 12.25
N GLU A 85 4.16 0.71 12.73
CA GLU A 85 2.72 0.76 12.45
C GLU A 85 2.43 1.14 10.99
N VAL A 86 3.30 1.98 10.39
CA VAL A 86 3.22 2.29 8.95
C VAL A 86 3.53 1.04 8.14
N GLN A 87 4.60 0.31 8.49
CA GLN A 87 4.93 -0.97 7.84
C GLN A 87 3.76 -1.96 7.94
N LEU A 88 3.17 -2.11 9.13
CA LEU A 88 2.06 -3.01 9.37
C LEU A 88 0.81 -2.62 8.56
N LYS A 89 0.49 -1.33 8.47
CA LYS A 89 -0.64 -0.84 7.65
C LYS A 89 -0.38 -0.99 6.16
N ALA A 90 0.85 -0.77 5.71
CA ALA A 90 1.24 -1.02 4.32
C ALA A 90 1.13 -2.52 3.97
N LEU A 91 1.62 -3.42 4.83
CA LEU A 91 1.46 -4.86 4.63
C LEU A 91 -0.01 -5.29 4.62
N THR A 92 -0.83 -4.73 5.51
CA THR A 92 -2.28 -4.98 5.51
C THR A 92 -2.92 -4.54 4.17
N ALA A 93 -2.53 -3.36 3.68
CA ALA A 93 -3.01 -2.84 2.41
C ALA A 93 -2.57 -3.70 1.21
N ILE A 94 -1.33 -4.21 1.22
CA ILE A 94 -0.85 -5.16 0.21
C ILE A 94 -1.66 -6.46 0.24
N GLY A 95 -1.99 -6.98 1.43
CA GLY A 95 -2.85 -8.17 1.55
C GLY A 95 -4.22 -7.94 0.90
N PHE A 96 -4.86 -6.81 1.18
CA PHE A 96 -6.12 -6.43 0.56
C PHE A 96 -6.00 -6.28 -0.97
N PHE A 97 -4.97 -5.59 -1.45
CA PHE A 97 -4.68 -5.44 -2.86
C PHE A 97 -4.50 -6.80 -3.57
N ALA A 98 -3.72 -7.71 -2.96
CA ALA A 98 -3.41 -9.01 -3.52
C ALA A 98 -4.62 -9.96 -3.56
N CYS A 99 -5.65 -9.76 -2.72
CA CYS A 99 -6.91 -10.53 -2.81
C CYS A 99 -7.55 -10.42 -4.20
N ARG A 100 -7.45 -9.25 -4.86
CA ARG A 100 -8.00 -9.04 -6.21
C ARG A 100 -6.92 -9.19 -7.28
N HIS A 101 -5.72 -8.66 -7.03
CA HIS A 101 -4.61 -8.68 -7.97
C HIS A 101 -3.60 -9.79 -7.63
N TYR A 102 -4.08 -11.04 -7.53
CA TYR A 102 -3.30 -12.19 -7.06
C TYR A 102 -1.99 -12.46 -7.85
N ASN A 103 -1.91 -12.00 -9.10
CA ASN A 103 -0.68 -12.09 -9.89
C ASN A 103 0.53 -11.42 -9.20
N PHE A 104 0.31 -10.38 -8.40
CA PHE A 104 1.38 -9.73 -7.64
C PHE A 104 1.92 -10.60 -6.50
N MET A 105 1.08 -11.45 -5.89
CA MET A 105 1.52 -12.48 -4.92
C MET A 105 2.44 -13.53 -5.57
N LEU A 106 2.27 -13.77 -6.87
CA LEU A 106 3.11 -14.69 -7.62
C LEU A 106 4.39 -14.03 -8.15
N GLY A 107 4.45 -12.70 -8.16
CA GLY A 107 5.58 -11.91 -8.61
C GLY A 107 6.79 -11.99 -7.67
N PRO A 108 8.01 -11.78 -8.19
CA PRO A 108 9.25 -11.90 -7.41
C PRO A 108 9.28 -10.91 -6.24
N THR A 109 8.88 -9.66 -6.47
CA THR A 109 8.93 -8.59 -5.47
C THR A 109 8.18 -8.93 -4.18
N LEU A 110 6.94 -9.42 -4.28
CA LEU A 110 6.14 -9.73 -3.10
C LEU A 110 6.57 -11.04 -2.44
N LYS A 111 6.99 -12.03 -3.23
CA LYS A 111 7.56 -13.28 -2.72
C LYS A 111 8.82 -13.05 -1.91
N GLU A 112 9.75 -12.26 -2.44
CA GLU A 112 10.99 -11.89 -1.76
C GLU A 112 10.69 -11.12 -0.48
N LEU A 113 9.77 -10.14 -0.54
CA LEU A 113 9.34 -9.39 0.64
C LEU A 113 8.77 -10.28 1.74
N TYR A 114 7.84 -11.18 1.41
CA TYR A 114 7.20 -12.07 2.38
C TYR A 114 8.17 -13.11 2.93
N THR A 115 8.98 -13.71 2.05
CA THR A 115 10.03 -14.66 2.46
C THR A 115 10.96 -13.99 3.45
N ARG A 116 11.50 -12.82 3.09
CA ARG A 116 12.39 -12.04 3.94
C ARG A 116 11.79 -11.76 5.31
N LEU A 117 10.55 -11.25 5.36
CA LEU A 117 9.89 -10.95 6.63
C LEU A 117 9.64 -12.19 7.49
N LEU A 118 9.39 -13.35 6.87
CA LEU A 118 9.16 -14.62 7.58
C LEU A 118 10.46 -15.29 8.05
N THR A 119 11.57 -15.12 7.33
CA THR A 119 12.83 -15.82 7.59
C THR A 119 13.88 -14.99 8.34
N GLU A 120 13.89 -13.67 8.20
CA GLU A 120 14.88 -12.82 8.89
C GLU A 120 14.59 -12.77 10.39
N ASP A 121 15.55 -13.19 11.23
CA ASP A 121 15.42 -13.16 12.70
C ASP A 121 15.13 -11.77 13.27
N SER A 122 15.60 -10.72 12.60
CA SER A 122 15.38 -9.32 12.96
C SER A 122 13.97 -8.81 12.63
N ALA A 123 13.20 -9.54 11.83
CA ALA A 123 11.86 -9.11 11.44
C ALA A 123 10.89 -9.17 12.63
N SER A 124 10.11 -8.10 12.80
CA SER A 124 9.12 -8.00 13.88
C SER A 124 8.07 -9.11 13.79
N VAL A 125 7.75 -9.71 14.94
CA VAL A 125 6.70 -10.73 15.08
C VAL A 125 5.36 -10.21 14.55
N LYS A 126 5.04 -8.92 14.75
CA LYS A 126 3.80 -8.33 14.22
C LYS A 126 3.74 -8.37 12.70
N LEU A 127 4.85 -8.05 12.03
CA LEU A 127 4.93 -8.09 10.56
C LEU A 127 4.84 -9.52 10.05
N ARG A 128 5.48 -10.49 10.72
CA ARG A 128 5.35 -11.92 10.41
C ARG A 128 3.91 -12.39 10.50
N CYS A 129 3.24 -12.11 11.61
CA CYS A 129 1.82 -12.43 11.77
C CYS A 129 0.96 -11.79 10.68
N GLN A 130 1.28 -10.56 10.26
CA GLN A 130 0.56 -9.90 9.18
C GLN A 130 0.79 -10.55 7.82
N VAL A 131 2.02 -10.95 7.51
CA VAL A 131 2.32 -11.70 6.28
C VAL A 131 1.53 -13.01 6.25
N LEU A 132 1.54 -13.77 7.35
CA LEU A 132 0.77 -15.01 7.45
C LEU A 132 -0.75 -14.78 7.29
N ARG A 133 -1.28 -13.65 7.76
CA ARG A 133 -2.70 -13.28 7.56
C ARG A 133 -3.05 -12.89 6.12
N ASN A 134 -2.05 -12.52 5.32
CA ASN A 134 -2.26 -12.12 3.92
C ASN A 134 -2.24 -13.31 2.96
N LEU A 135 -1.66 -14.44 3.39
CA LEU A 135 -1.66 -15.73 2.70
C LEU A 135 -2.99 -16.46 2.95
#